data_AF-A0A9C9XUT9-F1
#
_entry.id   AF-A0A9C9XUT9-F1
#
_cell.length_a   1.000
_cell.length_b   1.000
_cell.length_c   1.000
_cell.angle_alpha   90.00
_cell.angle_beta   90.00
_cell.angle_gamma   90.00
#
_symmetry.space_group_name_H-M   'P 1'
#
loop_
_entity.id
_entity.type
_entity.pdbx_description
1 polymer ?
#
loop_
_entity_poly.entity_id
_entity_poly.type
_entity_poly.pdbx_seq_one_letter_code
_entity_poly.pdbx_strand_id
1 'polypeptide(L)' 'WGLAPELLERVDATLPAISGPGGYNHLSVRSAAAIVLDRLLAGPDRV' A
#
# COMPACT_ATOMS: atom_id res chain seq x y z
N TRP A 1 -2.45 12.01 7.70
CA TRP A 1 -1.00 12.17 7.95
C TRP A 1 -0.37 10.79 8.00
N GLY A 2 0.77 10.61 7.31
CA GLY A 2 1.37 9.30 7.00
C GLY A 2 2.70 9.09 7.71
N LEU A 3 3.68 8.52 6.99
CA LEU A 3 5.02 8.29 7.52
C LEU A 3 5.80 9.60 7.69
N ALA A 4 6.68 9.64 8.69
CA ALA A 4 7.59 10.76 8.90
C ALA A 4 8.70 10.76 7.83
N PRO A 5 9.20 11.93 7.38
CA PRO A 5 10.23 12.02 6.35
C PRO A 5 11.49 11.20 6.66
N GLU A 6 11.93 11.19 7.92
CA GLU A 6 13.14 10.50 8.38
C GLU A 6 13.03 8.97 8.23
N LEU A 7 11.81 8.44 8.18
CA LEU A 7 11.59 7.02 7.91
C LEU A 7 11.74 6.72 6.41
N LEU A 8 11.30 7.63 5.53
CA LEU A 8 11.40 7.45 4.08
C LEU A 8 12.85 7.46 3.59
N GLU A 9 13.75 8.13 4.31
CA GLU A 9 15.20 8.12 4.03
C GLU A 9 15.89 6.79 4.37
N ARG A 10 15.22 5.93 5.15
CA ARG A 10 15.80 4.68 5.68
C ARG A 10 15.30 3.42 4.96
N VAL A 11 14.33 3.54 4.05
CA VAL A 11 13.79 2.39 3.32
C VAL A 11 14.54 2.15 2.01
N ASP A 12 14.71 0.89 1.64
CA ASP A 12 15.38 0.53 0.38
C ASP A 12 14.52 0.83 -0.86
N ALA A 13 13.19 0.80 -0.70
CA ALA A 13 12.24 1.01 -1.77
C ALA A 13 10.86 1.46 -1.27
N THR A 14 10.09 2.07 -2.16
CA THR A 14 8.68 2.44 -1.95
C THR A 14 7.80 1.74 -2.97
N LEU A 15 6.61 1.30 -2.55
CA LEU A 15 5.59 0.79 -3.45
C LEU A 15 4.78 1.94 -4.09
N PRO A 16 4.26 1.75 -5.31
CA PRO A 16 3.30 2.68 -5.88
C PRO A 16 2.06 2.85 -4.98
N ALA A 17 1.48 4.05 -5.00
CA ALA A 17 0.24 4.31 -4.28
C ALA A 17 -0.87 3.34 -4.71
N ILE A 18 -1.73 2.97 -3.76
CA ILE A 18 -2.93 2.20 -4.07
C ILE A 18 -3.90 3.14 -4.80
N SER A 19 -4.12 2.90 -6.08
CA SER A 19 -5.11 3.61 -6.88
C SER A 19 -6.36 2.76 -7.07
N GLY A 20 -7.53 3.40 -6.94
CA GLY A 20 -8.83 2.84 -7.29
C GLY A 20 -9.42 3.54 -8.53
N PRO A 21 -10.71 3.31 -8.83
CA PRO A 21 -11.37 3.92 -9.99
C PRO A 21 -11.58 5.44 -9.90
N GLY A 22 -11.35 6.05 -8.73
CA GLY A 22 -11.45 7.50 -8.52
C GLY A 22 -10.15 8.12 -8.02
N GLY A 23 -10.13 9.45 -7.87
CA GLY A 23 -8.95 10.21 -7.43
C GLY A 23 -8.69 10.23 -5.92
N TYR A 24 -9.57 9.65 -5.10
CA TYR A 24 -9.41 9.61 -3.64
C TYR A 24 -8.84 8.25 -3.19
N ASN A 25 -7.68 8.27 -2.56
CA ASN A 25 -6.96 7.06 -2.12
C ASN A 25 -6.50 7.12 -0.65
N HIS A 26 -7.07 8.00 0.16
CA HIS A 26 -6.80 8.03 1.61
C HIS A 26 -7.55 6.90 2.30
N LEU A 27 -6.94 5.73 2.27
CA LEU A 27 -7.45 4.53 2.91
C LEU A 27 -7.15 4.53 4.41
N SER A 28 -7.94 3.76 5.16
CA SER A 28 -7.52 3.39 6.51
C SER A 28 -6.21 2.60 6.43
N VAL A 29 -5.35 2.73 7.45
CA VAL A 29 -4.07 2.00 7.51
C VAL A 29 -4.29 0.48 7.40
N ARG A 30 -5.35 -0.05 8.03
CA ARG A 30 -5.69 -1.48 7.94
C ARG A 30 -6.05 -1.89 6.51
N SER A 31 -6.84 -1.09 5.81
CA SER A 31 -7.21 -1.36 4.41
C SER A 31 -6.00 -1.28 3.49
N ALA A 32 -5.14 -0.26 3.66
CA ALA A 32 -3.91 -0.13 2.90
C ALA A 32 -2.97 -1.33 3.12
N ALA A 33 -2.77 -1.75 4.36
CA ALA A 33 -1.96 -2.91 4.71
C ALA A 33 -2.53 -4.21 4.10
N ALA A 34 -3.83 -4.43 4.22
CA ALA A 34 -4.49 -5.61 3.65
C ALA A 34 -4.27 -5.69 2.14
N ILE A 35 -4.49 -4.59 1.40
CA ILE A 35 -4.29 -4.56 -0.05
C ILE A 35 -2.83 -4.78 -0.44
N VAL A 36 -1.88 -4.21 0.29
CA VAL A 36 -0.45 -4.41 0.01
C VAL A 36 -0.05 -5.87 0.20
N LEU A 37 -0.44 -6.47 1.34
CA LEU A 37 -0.15 -7.87 1.63
C LEU A 37 -0.81 -8.79 0.60
N ASP A 38 -2.05 -8.47 0.23
CA ASP A 38 -2.79 -9.16 -0.81
C ASP A 38 -2.01 -9.16 -2.13
N ARG A 39 -1.60 -8.00 -2.65
CA ARG A 39 -0.83 -7.92 -3.91
C ARG A 39 0.50 -8.66 -3.90
N LEU A 40 1.16 -8.74 -2.74
CA LEU A 40 2.47 -9.36 -2.60
C LEU A 40 2.40 -10.89 -2.42
N LEU A 41 1.36 -11.38 -1.76
CA LEU A 41 1.28 -12.76 -1.26
C LEU A 41 0.15 -13.57 -1.90
N ALA A 42 -0.76 -12.93 -2.63
CA ALA A 42 -1.77 -13.59 -3.42
C ALA A 42 -1.13 -14.54 -4.45
N GLY A 43 -1.35 -15.83 -4.30
CA GLY A 43 -1.12 -16.78 -5.39
C GLY A 43 -2.09 -16.55 -6.56
N PRO A 44 -1.78 -17.08 -7.76
CA PRO A 44 -2.63 -16.96 -8.96
C PRO A 44 -4.02 -17.59 -8.81
N ASP A 45 -4.24 -18.39 -7.76
CA ASP A 45 -5.39 -19.27 -7.61
C ASP A 45 -6.52 -18.63 -6.81
N ARG A 46 -7.02 -17.49 -7.31
CA ARG A 46 -8.17 -16.81 -6.74
C ARG A 46 -9.42 -17.13 -7.53
N VAL A 47 -10.32 -17.84 -6.85
CA VAL A 47 -11.62 -18.40 -7.25
C VAL A 47 -12.44 -17.48 -8.15
#